data_AF-A0A5S9MFR8-F1
#
_entry.id   AF-A0A5S9MFR8-F1
#
_cell.length_a   1.000
_cell.length_b   1.000
_cell.length_c   1.000
_cell.angle_alpha   90.00
_cell.angle_beta   90.00
_cell.angle_gamma   90.00
#
_symmetry.space_group_name_H-M   'P 1'
#
loop_
_entity.id
_entity.type
_entity.pdbx_description
1 polymer ?
#
loop_
_entity_poly.entity_id
_entity_poly.type
_entity_poly.pdbx_seq_one_letter_code
_entity_poly.pdbx_strand_id
1 'polypeptide(L)'
;MSLFHNLPKYVDTVEDQIRQLTGSNFINQVQNSMNFNVSELVSKASSQATKILESTFTGVGTFLGALTEVIISIVTVPFILFYLLKDGKKLPDYLLKFFPSKMREHTHIMLHEMNHRLSSYIRGQIIVSFCIGVLLLIGYMIIDLTMRCCSLSLQHVQA
;
A
#
# COMPACT_ATOMS: atom_id res chain seq x y z
N MET A 1 19.13 9.81 -2.36
CA MET A 1 19.35 9.65 -0.90
C MET A 1 20.61 10.33 -0.35
N SER A 2 21.46 10.94 -1.18
CA SER A 2 22.75 11.54 -0.74
C SER A 2 22.66 12.98 -0.22
N LEU A 3 21.58 13.73 -0.50
CA LEU A 3 21.41 15.11 -0.01
C LEU A 3 21.00 15.17 1.48
N PHE A 4 20.29 14.16 1.97
CA PHE A 4 19.76 14.15 3.35
C PHE A 4 20.78 13.72 4.40
N HIS A 5 21.80 12.92 4.03
CA HIS A 5 22.87 12.51 4.95
C HIS A 5 23.91 13.62 5.20
N ASN A 6 23.98 14.60 4.30
CA ASN A 6 24.89 15.74 4.39
C ASN A 6 24.21 17.00 4.97
N LEU A 7 22.92 16.91 5.29
CA LEU A 7 22.15 17.98 5.93
C LEU A 7 22.74 18.41 7.30
N PRO A 8 23.10 17.50 8.22
CA PRO A 8 23.76 17.90 9.48
C PRO A 8 25.08 18.63 9.21
N LYS A 9 25.86 18.15 8.23
CA LYS A 9 27.12 18.79 7.83
C LYS A 9 26.91 20.23 7.28
N TYR A 10 25.79 20.48 6.61
CA TYR A 10 25.43 21.81 6.10
C TYR A 10 25.02 22.75 7.24
N VAL A 11 24.33 22.22 8.27
CA VAL A 11 23.98 22.95 9.49
C VAL A 11 25.25 23.34 10.26
N ASP A 12 26.19 22.41 10.41
CA ASP A 12 27.47 22.65 11.08
C ASP A 12 28.30 23.72 10.32
N THR A 13 28.31 23.66 8.98
CA THR A 13 29.04 24.63 8.15
C THR A 13 28.44 26.04 8.24
N VAL A 14 27.12 26.14 8.39
CA VAL A 14 26.42 27.41 8.60
C VAL A 14 26.70 27.96 10.00
N GLU A 15 26.78 27.11 11.02
CA GLU A 15 27.18 27.51 12.37
C GLU A 15 28.61 28.10 12.40
N ASP A 16 29.55 27.46 11.71
CA ASP A 16 30.94 27.93 11.66
C ASP A 16 31.11 29.24 10.87
N GLN A 17 30.34 29.45 9.79
CA GLN A 17 30.34 30.73 9.08
C GLN A 17 29.68 31.84 9.89
N ILE A 18 28.62 31.54 10.64
CA ILE A 18 28.00 32.48 11.56
C ILE A 18 28.97 32.83 12.70
N ARG A 19 29.70 31.86 13.28
CA ARG A 19 30.71 32.10 14.31
C ARG A 19 31.85 33.01 13.84
N GLN A 20 32.29 32.85 12.60
CA GLN A 20 33.33 33.69 12.00
C GLN A 20 32.82 35.10 11.67
N LEU A 21 31.56 35.24 11.24
CA LEU A 21 30.90 36.53 11.05
C LEU A 21 30.58 37.25 12.38
N THR A 22 30.31 36.48 13.45
CA THR A 22 30.07 36.96 14.82
C THR A 22 31.32 37.62 15.43
N GLY A 23 32.52 37.30 14.93
CA GLY A 23 33.77 37.95 15.32
C GLY A 23 33.97 39.36 14.75
N SER A 24 33.13 39.82 13.82
CA SER A 24 33.16 41.21 13.35
C SER A 24 32.40 42.11 14.34
N ASN A 25 33.02 43.23 14.71
CA ASN A 25 32.57 44.19 15.75
C ASN A 25 31.10 44.67 15.64
N PHE A 26 30.44 44.41 14.52
CA PHE A 26 29.03 44.73 14.25
C PHE A 26 28.04 43.89 15.08
N ILE A 27 28.28 42.58 15.26
CA ILE A 27 27.33 41.67 15.93
C ILE A 27 27.32 41.89 17.45
N ASN A 28 28.50 42.11 18.06
CA ASN A 28 28.62 42.42 19.48
C ASN A 28 27.94 43.77 19.85
N GLN A 29 27.92 44.75 18.95
CA GLN A 29 27.27 46.03 19.17
C GLN A 29 25.74 45.96 19.02
N VAL A 30 25.24 45.14 18.09
CA VAL A 30 23.80 44.86 17.94
C VAL A 30 23.25 44.01 19.10
N GLN A 31 24.05 43.04 19.60
CA GLN A 31 23.69 42.17 20.73
C GLN A 31 23.62 42.91 22.08
N ASN A 32 24.37 44.01 22.26
CA ASN A 32 24.30 44.83 23.48
C ASN A 32 23.16 45.87 23.45
N SER A 33 22.69 46.29 22.28
CA SER A 33 21.57 47.24 22.16
C SER A 33 20.19 46.57 22.12
N MET A 34 20.12 45.28 21.80
CA MET A 34 18.91 44.48 21.91
C MET A 34 19.26 43.17 22.61
N ASN A 35 18.58 42.84 23.72
CA ASN A 35 18.72 41.62 24.55
C ASN A 35 18.39 40.30 23.79
N PHE A 36 18.86 40.16 22.56
CA PHE A 36 18.56 39.06 21.66
C PHE A 36 19.74 38.07 21.66
N ASN A 37 19.57 36.97 22.39
CA ASN A 37 20.53 35.86 22.41
C ASN A 37 20.42 35.07 21.11
N VAL A 38 21.18 35.48 20.08
CA VAL A 38 21.19 34.84 18.74
C VAL A 38 21.52 33.35 18.82
N SER A 39 22.40 32.94 19.75
CA SER A 39 22.73 31.53 19.97
C SER A 39 21.55 30.70 20.48
N GLU A 40 20.64 31.30 21.24
CA GLU A 40 19.43 30.62 21.74
C GLU A 40 18.37 30.51 20.62
N LEU A 41 18.28 31.53 19.78
CA LEU A 41 17.39 31.50 18.60
C LEU A 41 17.84 30.48 17.57
N VAL A 42 19.15 30.41 17.28
CA VAL A 42 19.74 29.45 16.34
C VAL A 42 19.58 28.02 16.84
N SER A 43 19.80 27.76 18.13
CA SER A 43 19.61 26.41 18.72
C SER A 43 18.13 25.99 18.81
N LYS A 44 17.21 26.93 19.07
CA LYS A 44 15.76 26.66 19.00
C LYS A 44 15.29 26.44 17.57
N ALA A 45 15.84 27.17 16.61
CA ALA A 45 15.53 27.00 15.19
C ALA A 45 16.07 25.66 14.66
N SER A 46 17.32 25.32 14.99
CA SER A 46 17.94 24.05 14.58
C SER A 46 17.22 22.86 15.21
N SER A 47 16.93 22.90 16.51
CA SER A 47 16.21 21.81 17.19
C SER A 47 14.78 21.62 16.70
N GLN A 48 14.06 22.70 16.36
CA GLN A 48 12.74 22.58 15.73
C GLN A 48 12.83 22.03 14.30
N ALA A 49 13.80 22.49 13.51
CA ALA A 49 14.03 21.98 12.16
C ALA A 49 14.34 20.48 12.18
N THR A 50 15.24 20.03 13.07
CA THR A 50 15.59 18.61 13.23
C THR A 50 14.40 17.78 13.68
N LYS A 51 13.60 18.27 14.65
CA LYS A 51 12.39 17.56 15.11
C LYS A 51 11.34 17.39 14.02
N ILE A 52 11.11 18.43 13.22
CA ILE A 52 10.16 18.39 12.09
C ILE A 52 10.66 17.42 11.02
N LEU A 53 11.95 17.46 10.69
CA LEU A 53 12.56 16.53 9.75
C LEU A 53 12.46 15.09 10.25
N GLU A 54 12.86 14.81 11.49
CA GLU A 54 12.77 13.47 12.09
C GLU A 54 11.33 12.95 12.12
N SER A 55 10.37 13.78 12.54
CA SER A 55 8.95 13.39 12.62
C SER A 55 8.34 13.14 11.24
N THR A 56 8.73 13.94 10.24
CA THR A 56 8.27 13.76 8.85
C THR A 56 8.91 12.53 8.22
N PHE A 57 10.22 12.31 8.43
CA PHE A 57 10.92 11.13 7.89
C PHE A 57 10.47 9.83 8.53
N THR A 58 10.24 9.82 9.84
CA THR A 58 9.69 8.65 10.54
C THR A 58 8.26 8.39 10.10
N GLY A 59 7.40 9.41 10.02
CA GLY A 59 6.03 9.27 9.53
C GLY A 59 5.95 8.74 8.10
N VAL A 60 6.68 9.37 7.18
CA VAL A 60 6.73 8.96 5.75
C VAL A 60 7.41 7.61 5.58
N GLY A 61 8.52 7.35 6.26
CA GLY A 61 9.24 6.08 6.21
C GLY A 61 8.40 4.91 6.74
N THR A 62 7.66 5.12 7.82
CA THR A 62 6.76 4.09 8.38
C THR A 62 5.58 3.83 7.44
N PHE A 63 5.00 4.87 6.85
CA PHE A 63 3.91 4.71 5.88
C PHE A 63 4.37 4.01 4.60
N LEU A 64 5.50 4.41 4.02
CA LEU A 64 6.09 3.76 2.85
C LEU A 64 6.50 2.31 3.15
N GLY A 65 7.05 2.06 4.33
CA GLY A 65 7.41 0.72 4.80
C GLY A 65 6.18 -0.19 4.90
N ALA A 66 5.14 0.27 5.60
CA ALA A 66 3.89 -0.47 5.75
C ALA A 66 3.20 -0.72 4.40
N LEU A 67 3.17 0.28 3.51
CA LEU A 67 2.61 0.12 2.17
C LEU A 67 3.39 -0.90 1.35
N THR A 68 4.73 -0.85 1.40
CA THR A 68 5.59 -1.80 0.70
C THR A 68 5.40 -3.21 1.22
N GLU A 69 5.34 -3.39 2.55
CA GLU A 69 5.07 -4.68 3.18
C GLU A 69 3.71 -5.25 2.77
N VAL A 70 2.67 -4.42 2.78
CA VAL A 70 1.32 -4.82 2.33
C VAL A 70 1.33 -5.22 0.86
N ILE A 71 2.00 -4.46 -0.01
CA ILE A 71 2.11 -4.78 -1.44
C ILE A 71 2.84 -6.10 -1.64
N ILE A 72 3.98 -6.29 -0.96
CA ILE A 72 4.75 -7.54 -1.02
C ILE A 72 3.88 -8.70 -0.54
N SER A 73 3.15 -8.53 0.56
CA SER A 73 2.24 -9.56 1.09
C SER A 73 1.12 -9.90 0.11
N ILE A 74 0.45 -8.88 -0.47
CA ILE A 74 -0.61 -9.05 -1.46
C ILE A 74 -0.13 -9.80 -2.71
N VAL A 75 1.14 -9.68 -3.11
CA VAL A 75 1.68 -10.39 -4.29
C VAL A 75 2.24 -11.76 -3.91
N THR A 76 2.97 -11.84 -2.81
CA THR A 76 3.69 -13.04 -2.37
C THR A 76 2.73 -14.11 -1.87
N VAL A 77 1.73 -13.74 -1.07
CA VAL A 77 0.75 -14.69 -0.53
C VAL A 77 0.00 -15.44 -1.63
N PRO A 78 -0.65 -14.80 -2.63
CA PRO A 78 -1.33 -15.53 -3.68
C PRO A 78 -0.37 -16.31 -4.57
N PHE A 79 0.87 -15.84 -4.77
CA PHE A 79 1.88 -16.59 -5.51
C PHE A 79 2.27 -17.90 -4.80
N ILE A 80 2.60 -17.82 -3.51
CA ILE A 80 2.88 -18.99 -2.67
C ILE A 80 1.66 -19.90 -2.58
N LEU A 81 0.47 -19.32 -2.37
CA LEU A 81 -0.79 -20.05 -2.29
C LEU A 81 -1.09 -20.79 -3.59
N PHE A 82 -0.90 -20.15 -4.75
CA PHE A 82 -1.05 -20.79 -6.05
C PHE A 82 -0.05 -21.92 -6.25
N TYR A 83 1.22 -21.71 -5.88
CA TYR A 83 2.25 -22.76 -5.95
C TYR A 83 1.89 -23.97 -5.05
N LEU A 84 1.43 -23.71 -3.82
CA LEU A 84 0.97 -24.72 -2.87
C LEU A 84 -0.27 -25.48 -3.38
N LEU A 85 -1.26 -24.78 -3.95
CA LEU A 85 -2.45 -25.38 -4.56
C LEU A 85 -2.11 -26.19 -5.83
N LYS A 86 -1.14 -25.73 -6.62
CA LYS A 86 -0.63 -26.45 -7.79
C LYS A 86 0.02 -27.78 -7.40
N ASP A 87 0.74 -27.83 -6.28
CA ASP A 87 1.28 -29.05 -5.66
C ASP A 87 0.27 -29.75 -4.71
N GLY A 88 -1.00 -29.33 -4.75
CA GLY A 88 -2.04 -29.62 -3.76
C GLY A 88 -2.36 -31.11 -3.54
N LYS A 89 -1.88 -32.01 -4.40
CA LYS A 89 -2.00 -33.47 -4.18
C LYS A 89 -1.10 -34.00 -3.06
N LYS A 90 0.03 -33.35 -2.79
CA LYS A 90 0.99 -33.75 -1.73
C LYS A 90 0.86 -32.91 -0.46
N LEU A 91 0.26 -31.73 -0.57
CA LEU A 91 0.07 -30.78 0.52
C LEU A 91 -0.69 -31.35 1.74
N PRO A 92 -1.84 -32.04 1.59
CA PRO A 92 -2.52 -32.67 2.72
C PRO A 92 -1.63 -33.69 3.45
N ASP A 93 -0.86 -34.51 2.73
CA ASP A 93 0.04 -35.50 3.33
C ASP A 93 1.19 -34.87 4.14
N TYR A 94 1.67 -33.70 3.71
CA TYR A 94 2.65 -32.91 4.46
C TYR A 94 2.02 -32.22 5.69
N LEU A 95 0.83 -31.64 5.56
CA LEU A 95 0.12 -31.06 6.71
C LEU A 95 -0.19 -32.13 7.77
N LEU A 96 -0.57 -33.34 7.34
CA LEU A 96 -0.84 -34.47 8.21
C LEU A 96 0.38 -34.93 9.02
N LYS A 97 1.61 -34.68 8.56
CA LYS A 97 2.84 -34.92 9.33
C LYS A 97 2.98 -33.98 10.53
N PHE A 98 2.36 -32.80 10.48
CA PHE A 98 2.38 -31.81 11.55
C PHE A 98 1.33 -32.10 12.65
N PHE A 99 0.30 -32.90 12.35
CA PHE A 99 -0.75 -33.29 13.30
C PHE A 99 -0.40 -34.59 14.06
N PRO A 100 -0.78 -34.70 15.35
CA PRO A 100 -0.55 -35.91 16.15
C PRO A 100 -1.24 -37.13 15.53
N SER A 101 -0.59 -38.29 15.59
CA SER A 101 -0.99 -39.54 14.90
C SER A 101 -2.44 -39.94 15.12
N LYS A 102 -3.01 -39.62 16.30
CA LYS A 102 -4.40 -39.94 16.67
C LYS A 102 -5.48 -39.18 15.88
N MET A 103 -5.17 -38.00 15.34
CA MET A 103 -6.13 -37.16 14.59
C MET A 103 -5.90 -37.18 13.08
N ARG A 104 -4.82 -37.81 12.64
CA ARG A 104 -4.32 -37.79 11.27
C ARG A 104 -5.34 -38.36 10.27
N GLU A 105 -6.00 -39.46 10.63
CA GLU A 105 -6.98 -40.10 9.76
C GLU A 105 -8.25 -39.26 9.59
N HIS A 106 -8.79 -38.72 10.69
CA HIS A 106 -9.94 -37.81 10.65
C HIS A 106 -9.65 -36.52 9.87
N THR A 107 -8.48 -35.90 10.08
CA THR A 107 -8.08 -34.69 9.35
C THR A 107 -7.88 -34.97 7.86
N HIS A 108 -7.33 -36.13 7.47
CA HIS A 108 -7.17 -36.50 6.07
C HIS A 108 -8.52 -36.63 5.34
N ILE A 109 -9.47 -37.33 5.97
CA ILE A 109 -10.82 -37.52 5.41
C ILE A 109 -11.52 -36.16 5.23
N MET A 110 -11.45 -35.29 6.24
CA MET A 110 -12.05 -33.94 6.18
C MET A 110 -11.44 -33.07 5.09
N LEU A 111 -10.11 -33.04 4.95
CA LEU A 111 -9.44 -32.29 3.88
C LEU A 111 -9.85 -32.78 2.49
N HIS A 112 -9.97 -34.10 2.31
CA HIS A 112 -10.40 -34.69 1.06
C HIS A 112 -11.85 -34.33 0.72
N GLU A 113 -12.76 -34.39 1.69
CA GLU A 113 -14.16 -34.01 1.50
C GLU A 113 -14.31 -32.52 1.19
N MET A 114 -13.58 -31.65 1.90
CA MET A 114 -13.56 -30.20 1.63
C MET A 114 -13.08 -29.88 0.21
N ASN A 115 -12.01 -30.54 -0.25
CA ASN A 115 -11.51 -30.37 -1.61
C ASN A 115 -12.56 -30.78 -2.66
N HIS A 116 -13.28 -31.88 -2.42
CA HIS A 116 -14.36 -32.33 -3.30
C HIS A 116 -15.53 -31.33 -3.33
N ARG A 117 -15.97 -30.84 -2.16
CA ARG A 117 -17.04 -29.83 -2.08
C ARG A 117 -16.65 -28.51 -2.74
N LEU A 118 -15.41 -28.05 -2.52
CA LEU A 118 -14.89 -26.83 -3.14
C LEU A 118 -14.85 -26.96 -4.67
N SER A 119 -14.38 -28.10 -5.20
CA SER A 119 -14.39 -28.36 -6.64
C SER A 119 -15.82 -28.35 -7.22
N SER A 120 -16.79 -28.91 -6.50
CA SER A 120 -18.20 -28.87 -6.93
C SER A 120 -18.77 -27.45 -6.90
N TYR A 121 -18.42 -26.65 -5.89
CA TYR A 121 -18.84 -25.25 -5.78
C TYR A 121 -18.30 -24.39 -6.92
N ILE A 122 -17.01 -24.53 -7.26
CA ILE A 122 -16.38 -23.80 -8.36
C ILE A 122 -17.09 -24.12 -9.69
N ARG A 123 -17.40 -25.41 -9.95
CA ARG A 123 -18.17 -25.80 -11.14
C ARG A 123 -19.56 -25.18 -11.15
N GLY A 124 -20.24 -25.16 -10.01
CA GLY A 124 -21.53 -24.49 -9.85
C GLY A 124 -21.45 -23.00 -10.18
N GLN A 125 -20.45 -22.29 -9.64
CA GLN A 125 -20.29 -20.86 -9.87
C GLN A 125 -19.95 -20.48 -11.30
N ILE A 126 -19.22 -21.35 -12.02
CA ILE A 126 -18.98 -21.14 -13.46
C ILE A 126 -20.30 -21.19 -14.25
N ILE A 127 -21.20 -22.12 -13.90
CA ILE A 127 -22.52 -22.23 -14.55
C ILE A 127 -23.41 -21.04 -14.19
N VAL A 128 -23.40 -20.63 -12.92
CA VAL A 128 -24.17 -19.47 -12.45
C VAL A 128 -23.70 -18.18 -13.13
N SER A 129 -22.39 -17.92 -13.18
CA SER A 129 -21.85 -16.72 -13.82
C SER A 129 -22.11 -16.69 -15.32
N PHE A 130 -22.06 -17.85 -16.00
CA PHE A 130 -22.44 -17.98 -17.39
C PHE A 130 -23.92 -17.65 -17.63
N CYS A 131 -24.83 -18.18 -16.80
CA CYS A 131 -26.26 -17.90 -16.89
C CYS A 131 -26.56 -16.40 -16.72
N ILE A 132 -25.95 -15.77 -15.70
CA ILE A 132 -26.05 -14.32 -15.47
C ILE A 132 -25.52 -13.54 -16.68
N GLY A 133 -24.38 -13.95 -17.25
CA GLY A 133 -23.82 -13.34 -18.46
C GLY A 133 -24.76 -13.39 -19.66
N VAL A 134 -25.43 -14.52 -19.90
CA VAL A 134 -26.42 -14.67 -20.98
C VAL A 134 -27.66 -13.81 -20.74
N LEU A 135 -28.18 -13.81 -19.51
CA LEU A 135 -29.32 -12.98 -19.13
C LEU A 135 -29.02 -11.48 -19.31
N LEU A 136 -27.82 -11.06 -18.93
CA LEU A 136 -27.36 -9.69 -19.15
C LEU A 136 -27.22 -9.36 -20.63
N LEU A 137 -26.68 -10.27 -21.45
CA LEU A 137 -26.56 -10.06 -22.90
C LEU A 137 -27.94 -9.84 -23.55
N ILE A 138 -28.91 -10.69 -23.21
CA ILE A 138 -30.29 -10.57 -23.71
C ILE A 138 -30.91 -9.26 -23.20
N GLY A 139 -30.74 -8.95 -21.91
CA GLY A 139 -31.24 -7.71 -21.31
C GLY A 139 -30.68 -6.46 -22.00
N TYR A 140 -29.38 -6.42 -22.28
CA TYR A 140 -28.74 -5.32 -23.01
C TYR A 140 -29.24 -5.22 -24.45
N MET A 141 -29.44 -6.34 -25.15
CA MET A 141 -29.93 -6.33 -26.53
C MET A 141 -31.35 -5.73 -26.63
N ILE A 142 -32.22 -6.01 -25.65
CA ILE A 142 -33.58 -5.45 -25.60
C ILE A 142 -33.54 -3.93 -25.36
N ILE A 143 -32.67 -3.47 -24.45
CA ILE A 143 -32.51 -2.05 -24.14
C ILE A 143 -31.93 -1.30 -25.35
N ASP A 144 -30.92 -1.87 -26.02
CA ASP A 144 -30.31 -1.27 -27.21
C ASP A 144 -31.31 -1.11 -28.37
N LEU A 145 -32.12 -2.14 -28.63
CA LEU A 145 -33.20 -2.10 -29.64
C LEU A 145 -34.21 -0.98 -29.35
N THR A 146 -34.55 -0.77 -28.09
CA THR A 146 -35.48 0.28 -27.66
C THR A 146 -34.88 1.68 -27.86
N MET A 147 -33.62 1.88 -27.48
CA MET A 147 -32.92 3.17 -27.66
C MET A 147 -32.74 3.53 -29.13
N ARG A 148 -32.38 2.54 -29.96
CA ARG A 148 -32.16 2.73 -31.40
C ARG A 148 -33.45 3.03 -32.16
N CYS A 149 -34.57 2.43 -31.75
CA CYS A 149 -35.90 2.73 -32.30
C CYS A 149 -36.37 4.15 -31.96
N CYS A 150 -36.15 4.60 -30.72
CA CYS A 150 -36.48 5.96 -30.28
C CYS A 150 -35.67 7.04 -31.02
N SER A 151 -34.41 6.76 -31.34
CA SER A 151 -33.57 7.65 -32.15
C SER A 151 -34.06 7.78 -33.60
N LEU A 152 -34.55 6.69 -34.21
CA LEU A 152 -34.99 6.69 -35.61
C LEU A 152 -36.33 7.42 -35.81
N SER A 153 -37.24 7.36 -34.83
CA SER A 153 -38.51 8.09 -34.88
C SER A 153 -38.35 9.60 -34.70
N LEU A 154 -37.35 10.06 -33.94
CA LEU A 154 -37.03 11.48 -33.83
C LEU A 154 -36.54 12.08 -35.15
N GLN A 155 -35.78 11.31 -35.94
CA GLN A 155 -35.23 11.78 -37.22
C GLN A 155 -36.31 11.93 -38.32
N HIS A 156 -37.40 11.18 -38.23
CA HIS A 156 -38.58 11.33 -39.10
C HIS A 156 -39.54 12.45 -38.66
N VAL A 157 -39.44 12.94 -37.42
CA VAL A 157 -40.27 14.07 -36.91
C VAL A 157 -39.59 15.42 -37.16
N GLN A 158 -38.27 15.46 -37.41
CA GLN A 158 -37.52 16.68 -37.72
C GLN A 158 -37.22 16.89 -39.22
N ALA A 159 -37.79 16.07 -40.11
CA ALA A 159 -37.71 16.19 -41.57
C ALA A 159 -39.11 16.39 -42.16
#